data_AF-A0A7V4A0T6-F1
#
_entry.id   AF-A0A7V4A0T6-F1
#
_cell.length_a   1.000
_cell.length_b   1.000
_cell.length_c   1.000
_cell.angle_alpha   90.00
_cell.angle_beta   90.00
_cell.angle_gamma   90.00
#
_symmetry.space_group_name_H-M   'P 1'
#
loop_
_entity.id
_entity.type
_entity.pdbx_description
1 polymer ?
#
loop_
_entity_poly.entity_id
_entity_poly.type
_entity_poly.pdbx_seq_one_letter_code
_entity_poly.pdbx_strand_id
1 'polypeptide(L)' 'MRLFYAVFLPEEVKRALVEAQERVARYKGWREVAPHHLHVTLLFLGERSEEDLEDLLALGHRLGRLHPPFTA' A
#
# COMPACT_ATOMS: atom_id res chain seq x y z
N MET A 1 -2.79 -10.23 14.05
CA MET A 1 -2.51 -8.95 13.37
C MET A 1 -2.93 -9.09 11.91
N ARG A 2 -3.67 -8.12 11.36
CA ARG A 2 -4.01 -8.11 9.94
C ARG A 2 -2.88 -7.47 9.12
N LEU A 3 -2.12 -8.28 8.39
CA LEU A 3 -0.90 -7.83 7.71
C LEU A 3 -1.00 -7.84 6.18
N PHE A 4 -0.16 -7.03 5.53
CA PHE A 4 0.05 -6.99 4.08
C PHE A 4 1.39 -6.33 3.75
N TYR A 5 1.92 -6.59 2.56
CA TYR A 5 3.00 -5.80 1.96
C TYR A 5 2.43 -4.82 0.95
N ALA A 6 2.97 -3.60 0.94
CA ALA A 6 2.55 -2.56 0.01
C ALA A 6 3.72 -1.67 -0.41
N VAL A 7 3.52 -0.99 -1.54
CA VAL A 7 4.35 0.14 -1.98
C VAL A 7 3.58 1.43 -1.72
N PHE A 8 4.19 2.32 -0.96
CA PHE A 8 3.69 3.68 -0.81
C PHE A 8 4.05 4.52 -2.03
N LEU A 9 3.16 5.43 -2.35
CA LEU A 9 3.23 6.23 -3.56
C LEU A 9 4.03 7.53 -3.32
N PRO A 10 4.83 7.99 -4.31
CA PRO A 10 5.45 9.30 -4.24
C PRO A 10 4.40 10.42 -4.31
N GLU A 11 4.76 11.63 -3.91
CA GLU A 11 3.81 12.73 -3.67
C GLU A 11 3.04 13.13 -4.94
N GLU A 12 3.71 13.14 -6.08
CA GLU A 12 3.13 13.45 -7.38
C GLU A 12 2.02 12.46 -7.78
N VAL A 13 2.20 11.17 -7.48
CA VAL A 13 1.18 10.14 -7.76
C VAL A 13 0.02 10.26 -6.77
N LYS A 14 0.30 10.51 -5.48
CA LYS A 14 -0.76 10.75 -4.49
C LYS A 14 -1.63 11.94 -4.87
N ARG A 15 -1.03 13.06 -5.29
CA ARG A 15 -1.76 14.26 -5.72
C ARG A 15 -2.67 13.96 -6.92
N ALA A 16 -2.17 13.27 -7.93
CA ALA A 16 -2.97 12.88 -9.09
C ALA A 16 -4.17 11.98 -8.71
N LEU A 17 -4.00 11.08 -7.73
CA LEU A 17 -5.08 10.25 -7.21
C LEU A 17 -6.09 11.04 -6.38
N VAL A 18 -5.65 12.02 -5.60
CA VAL A 18 -6.55 12.92 -4.84
C VAL A 18 -7.41 13.75 -5.79
N GLU A 19 -6.80 14.35 -6.83
CA GLU A 19 -7.54 15.06 -7.87
C GLU A 19 -8.58 14.15 -8.57
N ALA A 20 -8.26 12.86 -8.74
CA ALA A 20 -9.21 11.88 -9.27
C ALA A 20 -10.34 11.57 -8.27
N GLN A 21 -10.05 11.48 -6.96
CA GLN A 21 -11.05 11.29 -5.91
C GLN A 21 -12.06 12.45 -5.88
N GLU A 22 -11.59 13.71 -5.99
CA GLU A 22 -12.45 14.90 -5.99
C GLU A 22 -13.53 14.85 -7.10
N ARG A 23 -13.19 14.30 -8.27
CA ARG A 23 -14.11 14.17 -9.40
C ARG A 23 -15.26 13.19 -9.13
N VAL A 24 -15.06 12.24 -8.22
CA VAL A 24 -16.04 11.21 -7.85
C VAL A 24 -16.65 11.44 -6.46
N ALA A 25 -16.12 12.36 -5.67
CA ALA A 25 -16.58 12.72 -4.33
C ALA A 25 -18.09 13.04 -4.25
N ARG A 26 -18.64 13.59 -5.34
CA ARG A 26 -20.06 13.94 -5.46
C ARG A 26 -21.03 12.75 -5.45
N TYR A 27 -20.55 11.52 -5.70
CA TYR A 27 -21.43 10.36 -5.80
C TYR A 27 -21.77 9.81 -4.41
N LYS A 28 -23.06 9.68 -4.12
CA LYS A 28 -23.55 9.15 -2.84
C LYS A 28 -23.02 7.74 -2.60
N GLY A 29 -22.45 7.50 -1.42
CA GLY A 29 -21.87 6.21 -1.04
C GLY A 29 -20.40 6.05 -1.41
N TRP A 30 -19.80 7.03 -2.08
CA TRP A 30 -18.35 7.08 -2.25
C TRP A 30 -17.68 7.36 -0.89
N ARG A 31 -16.72 6.51 -0.52
CA ARG A 31 -15.90 6.68 0.67
C ARG A 31 -14.44 6.79 0.25
N GLU A 32 -13.90 7.99 0.35
CA GLU A 32 -12.52 8.26 0.00
C GLU A 32 -11.55 7.57 0.95
N VAL A 33 -10.45 7.08 0.38
CA VAL A 33 -9.28 6.64 1.14
C VAL A 33 -8.45 7.87 1.45
N ALA A 34 -8.05 8.06 2.70
CA ALA A 34 -7.22 9.18 3.10
C ALA A 34 -5.90 9.20 2.31
N PRO A 35 -5.35 10.36 1.91
CA PRO A 35 -4.17 10.44 1.06
C PRO A 35 -2.94 9.68 1.57
N HIS A 36 -2.72 9.69 2.89
CA HIS A 36 -1.61 8.96 3.54
C HIS A 36 -1.84 7.43 3.61
N HIS A 37 -3.04 6.96 3.30
CA HIS A 37 -3.37 5.54 3.15
C HIS A 37 -3.38 5.10 1.68
N LEU A 38 -3.08 5.96 0.71
CA LEU A 38 -2.96 5.54 -0.69
C LEU A 38 -1.70 4.70 -0.89
N HIS A 39 -1.88 3.46 -1.34
CA HIS A 39 -0.81 2.50 -1.56
C HIS A 39 -1.22 1.47 -2.61
N VAL A 40 -0.25 0.73 -3.12
CA VAL A 40 -0.47 -0.48 -3.92
C VAL A 40 -0.16 -1.69 -3.06
N THR A 41 -1.17 -2.49 -2.74
CA THR A 41 -0.98 -3.76 -2.04
C THR A 41 -0.34 -4.77 -2.98
N LEU A 42 0.81 -5.31 -2.58
CA LEU A 42 1.51 -6.37 -3.31
C LEU A 42 0.97 -7.75 -2.91
N LEU A 43 0.76 -7.96 -1.61
CA LEU A 43 0.30 -9.23 -1.05
C LEU A 43 -0.46 -8.99 0.26
N PHE A 44 -1.71 -9.43 0.31
CA PHE A 44 -2.51 -9.45 1.53
C PHE A 44 -2.32 -10.77 2.28
N LEU A 45 -1.98 -10.71 3.57
CA LEU A 45 -1.65 -11.88 4.39
C LEU A 45 -2.78 -12.31 5.34
N GLY A 46 -3.85 -11.51 5.45
CA GLY A 46 -4.92 -11.77 6.41
C GLY A 46 -4.45 -11.66 7.85
N GLU A 47 -5.09 -12.41 8.75
CA GLU A 47 -4.67 -12.52 10.14
C GLU A 47 -3.44 -13.40 10.27
N ARG A 48 -2.40 -12.88 10.91
CA ARG A 48 -1.14 -13.55 11.27
C ARG A 48 -0.92 -13.49 12.78
N SER A 49 -0.17 -14.43 13.33
CA SER A 49 0.27 -14.37 14.73
C SER A 49 1.35 -13.29 14.89
N GLU A 50 1.64 -12.87 16.12
CA GLU A 50 2.80 -11.99 16.37
C GLU A 50 4.12 -12.73 16.18
N GLU A 51 4.14 -14.05 16.37
CA GLU A 51 5.30 -14.92 16.16
C GLU A 51 5.76 -14.92 14.69
N ASP A 52 4.83 -14.74 13.74
CA ASP A 52 5.15 -14.66 12.30
C ASP A 52 5.93 -13.38 11.92
N LEU A 53 5.98 -12.36 12.80
CA LEU A 53 6.41 -11.02 12.42
C LEU A 53 7.89 -10.93 12.02
N GLU A 54 8.77 -11.60 12.77
CA GLU A 54 10.21 -11.57 12.48
C GLU A 54 10.52 -12.20 11.11
N ASP A 55 9.88 -13.32 10.79
CA ASP A 55 10.02 -14.00 9.50
C ASP A 55 9.51 -13.16 8.34
N LEU A 56 8.38 -12.46 8.53
CA LEU A 56 7.81 -11.56 7.53
C LEU A 56 8.70 -10.32 7.32
N LEU A 57 9.30 -9.77 8.37
CA LEU A 57 10.28 -8.69 8.23
C LEU A 57 11.53 -9.17 7.46
N ALA A 58 12.06 -10.34 7.81
CA ALA A 58 13.21 -10.94 7.14
C ALA A 58 12.93 -11.20 5.65
N LEU A 59 11.73 -11.68 5.30
CA LEU A 59 11.28 -11.87 3.92
C LEU A 59 11.30 -10.54 3.16
N GLY A 60 10.72 -9.48 3.72
CA GLY A 60 10.68 -8.15 3.11
C GLY A 60 12.09 -7.60 2.84
N HIS A 61 12.98 -7.69 3.82
CA HIS A 61 14.38 -7.27 3.67
C HIS A 61 15.14 -8.07 2.60
N ARG A 62 14.90 -9.39 2.52
CA ARG A 62 15.53 -10.24 1.51
C ARG A 62 15.08 -9.83 0.11
N LEU A 63 13.78 -9.69 -0.12
CA LEU A 63 13.24 -9.31 -1.43
C LEU A 63 13.67 -7.90 -1.84
N GLY A 64 13.66 -6.94 -0.90
CA GLY A 64 14.11 -5.56 -1.16
C GLY A 64 15.59 -5.45 -1.58
N ARG A 65 16.44 -6.43 -1.23
CA ARG A 65 17.84 -6.49 -1.71
C ARG A 65 18.00 -7.21 -3.05
N LEU A 66 17.09 -8.13 -3.37
CA LEU A 66 17.17 -8.95 -4.59
C LEU A 66 16.59 -8.24 -5.82
N HIS A 67 15.68 -7.30 -5.62
CA HIS A 67 15.02 -6.58 -6.70
C HIS A 67 15.46 -5.12 -6.74
N PRO A 68 16.03 -4.63 -7.87
CA PRO A 68 16.36 -3.22 -8.02
C PRO A 68 15.09 -2.38 -8.15
N PRO A 69 15.18 -1.06 -7.92
CA PRO A 69 14.11 -0.13 -8.27
C PRO A 69 13.71 -0.26 -9.74
N PHE A 70 12.42 -0.12 -10.02
CA PHE A 70 11.87 -0.19 -11.38
C PHE A 70 10.86 0.94 -11.63
N THR A 71 10.60 1.19 -12.91
CA THR A 71 9.48 2.02 -13.39
C THR A 71 8.54 1.10 -14.17
N ALA A 72 7.24 1.22 -13.91
CA ALA A 72 6.18 0.47 -14.60
C ALA A 72 5.58 1.29 -15.74
#